data_AF-A0A9Q3J744-F1
#
_entry.id   AF-A0A9Q3J744-F1
#
_cell.length_a   1.000
_cell.length_b   1.000
_cell.length_c   1.000
_cell.angle_alpha   90.00
_cell.angle_beta   90.00
_cell.angle_gamma   90.00
#
_symmetry.space_group_name_H-M   'P 1'
#
loop_
_entity.id
_entity.type
_entity.pdbx_description
1 polymer ?
#
loop_
_entity_poly.entity_id
_entity_poly.type
_entity_poly.pdbx_seq_one_letter_code
_entity_poly.pdbx_strand_id
1 'polypeptide(L)'
;MTAVDRSLINLVLKECHDSPFSGHLSEDRTGEKVKTCIWWPLWQNDVAEYCKNCDRCQKANKSTGNRLGNMIKIQEPSKPWEIVHMDWVTGLPPGGDRSYNACLVIVDRFSKTPTFLPCHKDDTAMDTALLIWKRVVSWTGIFTNIISNRDPKFT
;
A
#
# COMPACT_ATOMS: atom_id res chain seq x y z
N MET A 1 -31.34 -11.17 39.72
CA MET A 1 -30.47 -10.39 38.82
C MET A 1 -29.54 -9.56 39.68
N THR A 2 -28.29 -9.99 39.86
CA THR A 2 -27.28 -9.20 40.58
C THR A 2 -26.80 -8.10 39.62
N ALA A 3 -27.16 -6.86 39.94
CA ALA A 3 -26.61 -5.70 39.24
C ALA A 3 -25.12 -5.59 39.60
N VAL A 4 -24.25 -5.95 38.65
CA VAL A 4 -22.81 -5.71 38.78
C VAL A 4 -22.57 -4.23 38.52
N ASP A 5 -21.81 -3.60 39.40
CA ASP A 5 -21.52 -2.17 39.31
C ASP A 5 -20.72 -1.84 38.04
N ARG A 6 -21.07 -0.75 37.35
CA ARG A 6 -20.43 -0.34 36.09
C ARG A 6 -18.96 0.03 36.27
N SER A 7 -18.55 0.51 37.44
CA SER A 7 -17.13 0.81 37.70
C SER A 7 -16.29 -0.47 37.73
N LEU A 8 -16.85 -1.57 38.28
CA LEU A 8 -16.19 -2.87 38.29
C LEU A 8 -16.05 -3.46 36.89
N ILE A 9 -17.08 -3.31 36.05
CA ILE A 9 -17.03 -3.72 34.64
C ILE A 9 -15.89 -3.00 33.90
N ASN A 10 -15.82 -1.67 34.03
CA ASN A 10 -14.77 -0.89 33.38
C ASN A 10 -13.36 -1.26 33.86
N LEU A 11 -13.20 -1.58 35.15
CA LEU A 11 -11.93 -2.03 35.70
C LEU A 11 -11.50 -3.36 35.07
N VAL A 12 -12.42 -4.33 34.99
CA VAL A 12 -12.13 -5.64 34.39
C VAL A 12 -11.79 -5.52 32.92
N LEU A 13 -12.52 -4.71 32.15
CA LEU A 13 -12.22 -4.46 30.73
C LEU A 13 -10.83 -3.87 30.55
N LYS A 14 -10.47 -2.88 31.37
CA LYS A 14 -9.14 -2.26 31.38
C LYS A 14 -8.03 -3.26 31.69
N GLU A 15 -8.18 -4.10 32.72
CA GLU A 15 -7.17 -5.11 33.04
C GLU A 15 -7.06 -6.19 31.95
N CYS A 16 -8.19 -6.61 31.39
CA CYS A 16 -8.23 -7.65 30.37
C CYS A 16 -7.68 -7.18 29.01
N HIS A 17 -7.74 -5.88 28.71
CA HIS A 17 -7.32 -5.30 27.43
C HIS A 17 -6.02 -4.48 27.52
N ASP A 18 -5.95 -3.49 28.42
CA ASP A 18 -4.90 -2.46 28.48
C ASP A 18 -3.70 -2.84 29.36
N SER A 19 -3.84 -3.88 30.20
CA SER A 19 -2.74 -4.31 31.07
C SER A 19 -1.47 -4.60 30.24
N PRO A 20 -0.26 -4.25 30.72
CA PRO A 20 0.99 -4.57 30.05
C PRO A 20 1.13 -6.07 29.70
N PHE A 21 0.53 -6.95 30.51
CA PHE A 21 0.51 -8.40 30.29
C PHE A 21 -0.61 -8.87 29.35
N SER A 22 -1.61 -8.03 29.11
CA SER A 22 -2.68 -8.28 28.14
C SER A 22 -2.26 -7.84 26.75
N GLY A 23 -1.55 -6.72 26.61
CA GLY A 23 -0.95 -6.34 25.33
C GLY A 23 -1.96 -6.01 24.23
N HIS A 24 -3.12 -5.44 24.59
CA HIS A 24 -4.14 -5.01 23.64
C HIS A 24 -4.65 -6.14 22.73
N LEU A 25 -5.10 -7.22 23.37
CA LEU A 25 -5.62 -8.40 22.69
C LEU A 25 -6.78 -8.06 21.74
N SER A 26 -7.00 -8.92 20.74
CA SER A 26 -8.21 -8.87 19.92
C SER A 26 -9.48 -8.96 20.78
N GLU A 27 -10.61 -8.54 20.22
CA GLU A 27 -11.93 -8.64 20.86
C GLU A 27 -12.19 -10.05 21.40
N ASP A 28 -11.97 -11.08 20.58
CA ASP A 28 -12.17 -12.48 20.96
C ASP A 28 -11.35 -12.88 22.20
N ARG A 29 -10.05 -12.57 22.19
CA ARG A 29 -9.12 -12.92 23.27
C ARG A 29 -9.34 -12.08 24.53
N THR A 30 -9.73 -10.82 24.37
CA THR A 30 -10.17 -9.97 25.49
C THR A 30 -11.43 -10.56 26.11
N GLY A 31 -12.38 -11.02 25.28
CA GLY A 31 -13.60 -11.68 25.73
C GLY A 31 -13.33 -12.99 26.47
N GLU A 32 -12.38 -13.81 26.02
CA GLU A 32 -11.98 -15.02 26.73
C GLU A 32 -11.45 -14.73 28.15
N LYS A 33 -10.68 -13.66 28.33
CA LYS A 33 -10.24 -13.23 29.67
C LYS A 33 -11.39 -12.71 30.52
N VAL A 34 -12.25 -11.88 29.94
CA VAL A 34 -13.40 -11.32 30.66
C VAL A 34 -14.32 -12.43 31.20
N LYS A 35 -14.57 -13.48 30.41
CA LYS A 35 -15.35 -14.66 30.81
C LYS A 35 -14.83 -15.35 32.07
N THR A 36 -13.52 -15.33 32.33
CA THR A 36 -12.94 -16.00 33.50
C THR A 36 -12.95 -15.13 34.75
N CYS A 37 -13.19 -13.82 34.62
CA CYS A 37 -13.20 -12.88 35.73
C CYS A 37 -14.59 -12.69 36.34
N ILE A 38 -15.59 -12.31 35.53
CA ILE A 38 -16.92 -11.94 36.01
C ILE A 38 -17.97 -12.05 34.89
N TRP A 39 -19.23 -12.26 35.27
CA TRP A 39 -20.36 -12.32 34.34
C TRP A 39 -21.36 -11.19 34.57
N TRP A 40 -21.86 -10.60 33.49
CA TRP A 40 -22.96 -9.64 33.48
C TRP A 40 -23.74 -9.68 32.15
N PRO A 41 -25.00 -9.17 32.10
CA PRO A 41 -25.75 -9.10 30.85
C PRO A 41 -25.05 -8.24 29.80
N LEU A 42 -25.02 -8.69 28.54
CA LEU A 42 -24.42 -7.98 27.40
C LEU A 42 -22.89 -7.75 27.49
N TRP A 43 -22.17 -8.53 28.31
CA TRP A 43 -20.71 -8.41 28.46
C TRP A 43 -19.93 -8.46 27.14
N GLN A 44 -20.41 -9.22 26.16
CA GLN A 44 -19.83 -9.29 24.81
C GLN A 44 -19.86 -7.94 24.10
N ASN A 45 -20.97 -7.21 24.21
CA ASN A 45 -21.12 -5.90 23.58
C ASN A 45 -20.18 -4.88 24.22
N ASP A 46 -20.06 -4.91 25.56
CA ASP A 46 -19.16 -4.01 26.28
C ASP A 46 -17.69 -4.30 25.92
N VAL A 47 -17.30 -5.58 25.76
CA VAL A 47 -15.94 -5.96 25.29
C VAL A 47 -15.68 -5.45 23.86
N ALA A 48 -16.63 -5.67 22.96
CA ALA A 48 -16.55 -5.19 21.57
C ALA A 48 -16.41 -3.67 21.52
N GLU A 49 -17.25 -2.96 22.26
CA GLU A 49 -17.23 -1.49 22.35
C GLU A 49 -15.92 -0.98 22.94
N TYR A 50 -15.40 -1.62 23.99
CA TYR A 50 -14.13 -1.25 24.61
C TYR A 50 -12.96 -1.41 23.64
N CYS A 51 -12.85 -2.56 22.97
CA CYS A 51 -11.77 -2.83 22.01
C CYS A 51 -11.86 -1.91 20.78
N LYS A 52 -13.08 -1.62 20.31
CA LYS A 52 -13.34 -0.70 19.20
C LYS A 52 -12.95 0.74 19.52
N ASN A 53 -13.14 1.17 20.77
CA ASN A 53 -12.82 2.53 21.21
C ASN A 53 -11.39 2.68 21.75
N CYS A 54 -10.59 1.61 21.81
CA CYS A 54 -9.19 1.70 22.25
C CYS A 54 -8.33 2.44 21.22
N ASP A 55 -7.91 3.66 21.54
CA ASP A 55 -7.10 4.54 20.68
C ASP A 55 -5.81 3.86 20.18
N ARG A 56 -5.11 3.13 21.05
CA ARG A 56 -3.88 2.43 20.68
C ARG A 56 -4.15 1.33 19.65
N CYS A 57 -5.22 0.56 19.84
CA CYS A 57 -5.65 -0.47 18.89
C CYS A 57 -6.06 0.14 17.57
N GLN A 58 -6.85 1.22 17.57
CA GLN A 58 -7.31 1.85 16.33
C GLN A 58 -6.17 2.52 15.54
N LYS A 59 -5.13 3.01 16.21
CA LYS A 59 -3.94 3.57 15.56
C LYS A 59 -2.96 2.49 15.07
N ALA A 60 -2.81 1.40 15.83
CA ALA A 60 -1.86 0.34 15.51
C ALA A 60 -2.40 -0.67 14.48
N ASN A 61 -3.69 -1.01 14.60
CA ASN A 61 -4.31 -1.97 13.70
C ASN A 61 -4.70 -1.29 12.40
N LYS A 62 -4.20 -1.83 11.29
CA LYS A 62 -4.70 -1.47 9.97
C LYS A 62 -6.16 -1.93 9.89
N SER A 63 -7.06 -1.05 9.45
CA SER A 63 -8.40 -1.45 9.05
C SER A 63 -8.30 -2.63 8.08
N THR A 64 -8.80 -3.80 8.47
CA THR A 64 -9.07 -4.94 7.59
C THR A 64 -10.36 -4.74 6.78
N GLY A 65 -11.11 -3.66 7.08
CA GLY A 65 -12.44 -3.38 6.58
C GLY A 65 -12.43 -2.25 5.56
N ASN A 66 -12.04 -2.60 4.34
CA ASN A 66 -12.72 -2.23 3.11
C ASN A 66 -12.11 -3.10 2.01
N ARG A 67 -12.94 -3.70 1.15
CA ARG A 67 -12.43 -4.13 -0.17
C ARG A 67 -11.79 -2.88 -0.75
N LEU A 68 -10.47 -2.90 -0.96
CA LEU A 68 -9.81 -1.91 -1.80
C LEU A 68 -10.70 -1.76 -3.02
N GLY A 69 -11.12 -0.53 -3.33
CA GLY A 69 -12.11 -0.27 -4.37
C GLY A 69 -11.79 -1.02 -5.65
N ASN A 70 -12.81 -1.36 -6.44
CA ASN A 70 -12.63 -2.13 -7.66
C ASN A 70 -11.48 -1.53 -8.49
N MET A 71 -10.53 -2.38 -8.91
CA MET A 71 -9.44 -1.95 -9.78
C MET A 71 -10.04 -1.29 -11.01
N ILE A 72 -9.74 -0.01 -11.22
CA ILE A 72 -10.17 0.71 -12.42
C ILE A 72 -9.36 0.15 -13.59
N LYS A 73 -10.06 -0.38 -14.59
CA LYS A 73 -9.41 -0.83 -15.82
C LYS A 73 -8.95 0.40 -16.62
N ILE A 74 -7.66 0.44 -16.92
CA ILE A 74 -7.10 1.37 -17.89
C ILE A 74 -7.63 1.00 -19.29
N GLN A 75 -8.05 2.01 -20.08
CA GLN A 75 -8.57 1.84 -21.44
C GLN A 75 -7.59 1.05 -22.32
N GLU A 76 -8.08 0.04 -23.02
CA GLU A 76 -7.29 -0.76 -23.97
C GLU A 76 -6.84 0.08 -25.17
N PRO A 77 -5.53 0.04 -25.51
CA PRO A 77 -5.04 0.73 -26.69
C PRO A 77 -5.60 0.07 -27.95
N SER A 78 -5.85 0.88 -28.97
CA SER A 78 -6.32 0.47 -30.29
C SER A 78 -5.18 0.08 -31.23
N LYS A 79 -3.97 0.59 -30.98
CA LYS A 79 -2.77 0.35 -31.79
C LYS A 79 -1.49 0.26 -30.94
N PRO A 80 -0.42 -0.38 -31.47
CA PRO A 80 0.89 -0.37 -30.83
C PRO A 80 1.38 1.05 -30.51
N TRP A 81 2.03 1.21 -29.36
CA TRP A 81 2.66 2.45 -28.90
C TRP A 81 1.69 3.61 -28.59
N GLU A 82 0.38 3.35 -28.57
CA GLU A 82 -0.60 4.38 -28.19
C GLU A 82 -0.53 4.69 -26.68
N ILE A 83 -0.45 3.65 -25.86
CA ILE A 83 -0.37 3.75 -24.40
C ILE A 83 0.85 2.97 -23.94
N VAL A 84 1.75 3.63 -23.21
CA VAL A 84 2.96 2.99 -22.66
C VAL A 84 2.98 3.05 -21.13
N HIS A 85 3.54 2.00 -20.53
CA HIS A 85 3.90 2.00 -19.13
C HIS A 85 5.39 2.32 -18.99
N MET A 86 5.75 3.22 -18.09
CA MET A 86 7.13 3.65 -17.90
C MET A 86 7.54 3.60 -16.43
N ASP A 87 8.70 3.01 -16.15
CA ASP A 87 9.27 2.91 -14.81
C ASP A 87 10.80 2.79 -14.85
N TRP A 88 11.47 3.12 -13.74
CA TRP A 88 12.91 2.94 -13.61
C TRP A 88 13.27 1.78 -12.68
N VAL A 89 14.16 0.93 -13.16
CA VAL A 89 14.94 0.04 -12.31
C VAL A 89 16.22 0.78 -11.93
N THR A 90 16.38 1.11 -10.66
CA THR A 90 17.55 1.84 -10.15
C THR A 90 18.35 0.98 -9.16
N GLY A 91 19.57 1.42 -8.83
CA GLY A 91 20.45 0.69 -7.90
C GLY A 91 21.13 -0.52 -8.54
N LEU A 92 21.24 -0.54 -9.86
CA LEU A 92 21.99 -1.57 -10.58
C LEU A 92 23.50 -1.33 -10.39
N PRO A 93 24.33 -2.39 -10.32
CA PRO A 93 25.77 -2.25 -10.40
C PRO A 93 26.17 -1.47 -11.67
N PRO A 94 27.07 -0.48 -11.60
CA PRO A 94 27.52 0.25 -12.78
C PRO A 94 28.09 -0.69 -13.84
N GLY A 95 27.57 -0.62 -15.06
CA GLY A 95 27.91 -1.57 -16.12
C GLY A 95 28.13 -0.93 -17.50
N GLY A 96 28.93 -1.61 -18.33
CA GLY A 96 29.30 -1.19 -19.67
C GLY A 96 30.25 0.01 -19.72
N ASP A 97 30.62 0.43 -20.92
CA ASP A 97 31.61 1.50 -21.16
C ASP A 97 31.20 2.87 -20.60
N ARG A 98 29.90 3.05 -20.34
CA ARG A 98 29.33 4.31 -19.81
C ARG A 98 28.90 4.21 -18.34
N SER A 99 29.18 3.08 -17.69
CA SER A 99 28.89 2.85 -16.27
C SER A 99 27.44 3.17 -15.88
N TYR A 100 26.48 2.73 -16.70
CA TYR A 100 25.05 2.92 -16.43
C TYR A 100 24.66 2.16 -15.16
N ASN A 101 23.86 2.78 -14.30
CA ASN A 101 23.46 2.25 -12.98
C ASN A 101 21.93 2.21 -12.78
N ALA A 102 21.18 2.52 -13.85
CA ALA A 102 19.74 2.42 -13.90
C ALA A 102 19.27 1.98 -15.30
N CYS A 103 18.01 1.57 -15.39
CA CYS A 103 17.36 1.25 -16.65
C CYS A 103 15.94 1.82 -16.67
N LEU A 104 15.63 2.63 -17.68
CA LEU A 104 14.28 3.03 -17.99
C LEU A 104 13.59 1.90 -18.77
N VAL A 105 12.49 1.40 -18.22
CA VAL A 105 11.66 0.36 -18.83
C VAL A 105 10.44 1.03 -19.45
N ILE A 106 10.21 0.79 -20.73
CA ILE A 106 9.03 1.26 -21.46
C ILE A 106 8.31 0.04 -22.01
N VAL A 107 7.07 -0.19 -21.59
CA VAL A 107 6.26 -1.33 -22.04
C VAL A 107 5.10 -0.83 -22.87
N ASP A 108 5.03 -1.25 -24.12
CA ASP A 108 3.85 -1.01 -24.96
C ASP A 108 2.66 -1.80 -24.42
N ARG A 109 1.58 -1.10 -24.07
CA ARG A 109 0.39 -1.73 -23.49
C ARG A 109 -0.35 -2.61 -24.50
N PHE A 110 -0.22 -2.35 -25.80
CA PHE A 110 -0.90 -3.14 -26.83
C PHE A 110 -0.20 -4.50 -27.03
N SER A 111 1.07 -4.48 -27.42
CA SER A 111 1.84 -5.70 -27.71
C SER A 111 2.41 -6.39 -26.48
N LYS A 112 2.41 -5.72 -25.31
CA LYS A 112 3.10 -6.15 -24.08
C LYS A 112 4.62 -6.25 -24.23
N THR A 113 5.18 -5.64 -25.27
CA THR A 113 6.62 -5.71 -25.54
C THR A 113 7.38 -4.68 -24.68
N PRO A 114 8.38 -5.10 -23.89
CA PRO A 114 9.23 -4.19 -23.14
C PRO A 114 10.41 -3.67 -23.99
N THR A 115 10.76 -2.41 -23.77
CA THR A 115 11.97 -1.74 -24.27
C THR A 115 12.79 -1.28 -23.07
N PHE A 116 14.05 -1.68 -23.03
CA PHE A 116 14.97 -1.37 -21.93
C PHE A 116 16.01 -0.36 -22.41
N LEU A 117 16.06 0.80 -21.75
CA LEU A 117 17.02 1.85 -22.05
C LEU A 117 17.98 2.02 -20.88
N PRO A 118 19.29 1.75 -21.06
CA PRO A 118 20.26 1.98 -20.00
C PRO A 118 20.41 3.49 -19.77
N CYS A 119 20.42 3.89 -18.50
CA CYS A 119 20.44 5.28 -18.08
C CYS A 119 21.15 5.43 -16.73
N HIS A 120 21.27 6.65 -16.24
CA HIS A 120 21.79 6.91 -14.90
C HIS A 120 20.65 7.22 -13.94
N LYS A 121 20.79 6.78 -12.68
CA LYS A 121 19.83 7.08 -11.62
C LYS A 121 19.60 8.58 -11.47
N ASP A 122 20.66 9.37 -11.67
CA ASP A 122 20.65 10.81 -11.47
C ASP A 122 20.34 11.61 -12.75
N ASP A 123 19.96 10.93 -13.84
CA ASP A 123 19.50 11.58 -15.07
C ASP A 123 18.31 12.50 -14.77
N THR A 124 18.35 13.72 -15.31
CA THR A 124 17.27 14.69 -15.15
C THR A 124 16.03 14.29 -15.98
N ALA A 125 14.91 14.99 -15.75
CA ALA A 125 13.73 14.86 -16.60
C ALA A 125 14.05 15.17 -18.08
N MET A 126 14.93 16.13 -18.34
CA MET A 126 15.32 16.49 -19.71
C MET A 126 16.21 15.42 -20.36
N ASP A 127 17.16 14.87 -19.61
CA ASP A 127 18.01 13.76 -20.09
C ASP A 127 17.15 12.55 -20.45
N THR A 128 16.18 12.24 -19.59
CA THR A 128 15.17 11.20 -19.82
C THR A 128 14.35 11.47 -21.09
N ALA A 129 13.81 12.68 -21.24
CA ALA A 129 13.01 13.04 -22.41
C ALA A 129 13.81 12.90 -23.71
N LEU A 130 15.07 13.36 -23.71
CA LEU A 130 15.98 13.22 -24.84
C LEU A 130 16.33 11.76 -25.15
N LEU A 131 16.51 10.94 -24.11
CA LEU A 131 16.76 9.50 -24.26
C LEU A 131 15.56 8.83 -24.95
N ILE A 132 14.34 9.06 -24.47
CA ILE A 132 13.10 8.52 -25.05
C ILE A 132 12.93 9.00 -26.49
N TRP A 133 13.11 10.30 -26.73
CA TRP A 133 12.95 10.90 -28.05
C TRP A 133 13.88 10.25 -29.08
N LYS A 134 15.17 10.13 -28.74
CA LYS A 134 16.18 9.58 -29.64
C LYS A 134 16.04 8.07 -29.83
N ARG A 135 15.74 7.33 -28.76
CA ARG A 135 15.83 5.87 -28.75
C ARG A 135 14.52 5.15 -29.00
N VAL A 136 13.37 5.80 -28.85
CA VAL A 136 12.06 5.14 -28.96
C VAL A 136 11.15 5.87 -29.93
N VAL A 137 10.89 7.15 -29.68
CA VAL A 137 9.96 7.95 -30.51
C VAL A 137 10.39 7.98 -31.99
N SER A 138 11.69 7.91 -32.26
CA SER A 138 12.25 7.87 -33.61
C SER A 138 11.76 6.72 -34.49
N TRP A 139 11.32 5.60 -33.93
CA TRP A 139 10.80 4.45 -34.68
C TRP A 139 9.39 3.99 -34.25
N THR A 140 8.88 4.46 -33.11
CA THR A 140 7.52 4.18 -32.65
C THR A 140 6.50 5.26 -33.02
N GLY A 141 6.96 6.51 -33.17
CA GLY A 141 6.10 7.69 -33.10
C GLY A 141 5.83 8.13 -31.65
N ILE A 142 5.05 9.20 -31.49
CA ILE A 142 4.72 9.80 -30.20
C ILE A 142 3.57 9.02 -29.53
N PHE A 143 3.73 8.71 -28.24
CA PHE A 143 2.71 8.06 -27.42
C PHE A 143 1.56 9.03 -27.10
N THR A 144 0.33 8.53 -27.03
CA THR A 144 -0.83 9.32 -26.61
C THR A 144 -0.91 9.42 -25.10
N ASN A 145 -0.59 8.34 -24.38
CA ASN A 145 -0.63 8.28 -22.93
C ASN A 145 0.60 7.59 -22.36
N ILE A 146 1.17 8.19 -21.32
CA ILE A 146 2.22 7.60 -20.50
C ILE A 146 1.62 7.29 -19.13
N ILE A 147 1.76 6.05 -18.68
CA ILE A 147 1.34 5.59 -17.36
C ILE A 147 2.59 5.28 -16.55
N SER A 148 2.84 6.09 -15.52
CA SER A 148 4.02 5.96 -14.67
C SER A 148 3.66 6.10 -13.19
N ASN A 149 4.64 5.83 -12.33
CA ASN A 149 4.58 6.21 -10.91
C ASN A 149 4.83 7.72 -10.74
N ARG A 150 4.80 8.20 -9.49
CA ARG A 150 5.06 9.60 -9.14
C ARG A 150 6.56 9.88 -8.97
N ASP A 151 7.39 9.34 -9.86
CA ASP A 151 8.82 9.65 -9.85
C ASP A 151 9.04 11.14 -10.21
N PRO A 152 9.93 11.87 -9.53
CA PRO A 152 10.23 13.28 -9.82
C PRO A 152 10.62 13.58 -11.26
N LYS A 153 11.04 12.59 -12.04
CA LYS A 153 11.34 12.77 -13.46
C LYS A 153 10.08 12.89 -14.34
N PHE A 154 8.92 12.50 -13.81
CA PHE A 154 7.61 12.64 -14.46
C PHE A 154 6.73 13.75 -13.87
N THR A 155 7.10 14.33 -12.72
CA THR A 155 6.30 15.33 -12.00
C THR A 155 7.08 16.62 -11.79
#